data_AF-A0A9E6WA13-F1
#
_entry.id   AF-A0A9E6WA13-F1
#
_cell.length_a   1.000
_cell.length_b   1.000
_cell.length_c   1.000
_cell.angle_alpha   90.00
_cell.angle_beta   90.00
_cell.angle_gamma   90.00
#
_symmetry.space_group_name_H-M   'P 1'
#
loop_
_entity.id
_entity.type
_entity.pdbx_description
1 polymer ?
#
loop_
_entity_poly.entity_id
_entity_poly.type
_entity_poly.pdbx_seq_one_letter_code
_entity_poly.pdbx_strand_id
1 'polypeptide(L)'
;MKKRYYQITSLLRTGESQRRLSKSNVNASSNTSHLYGTTFDITYARVFSKPKLDKDFEIADGPAIKLLSEAIGELRKEGRCLVVTERRERCFHITVK
;
A
#
# COMPACT_ATOMS: atom_id res chain seq x y z
N MET A 1 19.08 -7.76 -13.86
CA MET A 1 18.47 -7.16 -12.64
C MET A 1 17.78 -8.24 -11.82
N LYS A 2 17.88 -8.20 -10.49
CA LYS A 2 17.13 -9.11 -9.60
C LYS A 2 15.69 -8.61 -9.49
N LYS A 3 14.70 -9.49 -9.70
CA LYS A 3 13.27 -9.14 -9.55
C LYS A 3 12.92 -8.97 -8.07
N ARG A 4 12.01 -8.04 -7.79
CA ARG A 4 11.44 -7.74 -6.48
C ARG A 4 9.93 -7.70 -6.58
N TYR A 5 9.27 -8.10 -5.49
CA TYR A 5 7.83 -8.17 -5.40
C TYR A 5 7.37 -7.31 -4.23
N TYR A 6 6.33 -6.50 -4.49
CA TYR A 6 5.72 -5.61 -3.50
C TYR A 6 4.36 -6.18 -3.11
N GLN A 7 4.03 -6.07 -1.83
CA GLN A 7 2.75 -6.54 -1.31
C GLN A 7 1.73 -5.40 -1.30
N ILE A 8 0.57 -5.67 -1.87
CA ILE A 8 -0.62 -4.84 -1.69
C ILE A 8 -1.31 -5.30 -0.40
N THR A 9 -1.40 -4.43 0.60
CA THR A 9 -1.95 -4.75 1.93
C THR A 9 -3.43 -4.42 2.07
N SER A 10 -3.95 -3.53 1.21
CA SER A 10 -5.37 -3.16 1.15
C SER A 10 -5.75 -2.76 -0.27
N LEU A 11 -6.99 -3.06 -0.67
CA LEU A 11 -7.61 -2.73 -1.96
C LEU A 11 -9.04 -2.27 -1.68
N LEU A 12 -10.05 -2.82 -2.37
CA LEU A 12 -11.46 -2.60 -2.05
C LEU A 12 -11.80 -3.13 -0.65
N ARG A 13 -12.49 -2.32 0.14
CA ARG A 13 -13.11 -2.74 1.41
C ARG A 13 -14.62 -2.76 1.27
N THR A 14 -15.27 -3.78 1.82
CA THR A 14 -16.72 -3.77 2.02
C THR A 14 -17.06 -3.01 3.31
N GLY A 15 -18.28 -2.48 3.42
CA GLY A 15 -18.75 -1.84 4.65
C GLY A 15 -18.67 -2.77 5.87
N GLU A 16 -18.85 -4.08 5.67
CA GLU A 16 -18.65 -5.07 6.73
C GLU A 16 -17.17 -5.18 7.15
N SER A 17 -16.25 -5.30 6.18
CA SER A 17 -14.81 -5.36 6.46
C SER A 17 -14.30 -4.10 7.16
N GLN A 18 -14.82 -2.93 6.76
CA GLN A 18 -14.49 -1.66 7.38
C GLN A 18 -15.02 -1.56 8.82
N ARG A 19 -16.26 -1.99 9.06
CA ARG A 19 -16.84 -2.06 10.42
C ARG A 19 -16.09 -3.04 11.32
N ARG A 20 -15.56 -4.14 10.77
CA ARG A 20 -14.71 -5.07 11.51
C ARG A 20 -13.38 -4.43 11.87
N LEU A 21 -12.75 -3.73 10.92
CA LEU A 21 -11.48 -3.05 11.13
C LEU A 21 -11.59 -1.92 12.16
N SER A 22 -12.68 -1.15 12.16
CA SER A 22 -12.90 -0.06 13.12
C SER A 22 -13.04 -0.50 14.57
N LYS A 23 -13.23 -1.80 14.83
CA LYS A 23 -13.22 -2.36 16.19
C LYS A 23 -11.81 -2.46 16.78
N SER A 24 -10.80 -2.67 15.94
CA SER A 24 -9.41 -2.90 16.37
C SER A 24 -8.47 -1.76 15.98
N ASN A 25 -8.82 -0.96 14.97
CA ASN A 25 -8.03 0.17 14.52
C ASN A 25 -8.80 1.48 14.73
N VAL A 26 -8.39 2.25 15.74
CA VAL A 26 -8.98 3.56 16.08
C VAL A 26 -8.87 4.57 14.92
N ASN A 27 -7.90 4.41 14.01
CA ASN A 27 -7.75 5.30 12.86
C ASN A 27 -8.67 4.94 11.69
N ALA A 28 -9.39 3.82 11.76
CA ALA A 28 -10.25 3.38 10.67
C ALA A 28 -11.55 4.21 10.64
N SER A 29 -11.56 5.23 9.78
CA SER A 29 -12.75 6.04 9.47
C SER A 29 -13.85 5.20 8.82
N SER A 30 -15.11 5.42 9.19
CA SER A 30 -16.26 4.77 8.54
C SER A 30 -16.37 5.14 7.06
N ASN A 31 -15.99 6.35 6.68
CA ASN A 31 -15.94 6.81 5.28
C ASN A 31 -14.49 6.76 4.77
N THR A 32 -14.06 5.57 4.34
CA THR A 32 -12.73 5.35 3.77
C THR A 32 -12.79 5.28 2.24
N SER A 33 -11.75 5.78 1.57
CA SER A 33 -11.64 5.76 0.11
C SER A 33 -11.58 4.35 -0.49
N HIS A 34 -11.14 3.36 0.29
CA HIS A 34 -11.20 1.94 -0.10
C HIS A 34 -12.62 1.43 -0.35
N LEU A 35 -13.68 2.09 0.14
CA LEU A 35 -15.07 1.69 -0.16
C LEU A 35 -15.43 1.93 -1.62
N TYR A 36 -14.75 2.86 -2.30
CA TYR A 36 -15.07 3.25 -3.68
C TYR A 36 -14.26 2.47 -4.73
N GLY A 37 -13.38 1.55 -4.30
CA GLY A 37 -12.57 0.74 -5.22
C GLY A 37 -11.50 1.52 -5.98
N THR A 38 -11.25 2.78 -5.60
CA THR A 38 -10.27 3.67 -6.25
C THR A 38 -8.94 3.72 -5.53
N THR A 39 -8.80 3.03 -4.39
CA THR A 39 -7.67 3.16 -3.48
C THR A 39 -7.06 1.82 -3.09
N PHE A 40 -5.73 1.78 -3.04
CA PHE A 40 -4.96 0.63 -2.60
C PHE A 40 -3.69 1.03 -1.84
N ASP A 41 -3.23 0.12 -0.98
CA ASP A 41 -2.07 0.33 -0.11
C ASP A 41 -0.93 -0.59 -0.51
N ILE A 42 0.24 -0.03 -0.80
CA ILE A 42 1.48 -0.80 -0.96
C ILE A 42 2.34 -0.60 0.28
N THR A 43 2.70 -1.69 0.97
CA THR A 43 3.60 -1.59 2.12
C THR A 43 5.02 -1.24 1.68
N TYR A 44 5.68 -0.37 2.43
CA TYR A 44 7.12 -0.14 2.32
C TYR A 44 7.90 -0.69 3.51
N ALA A 45 7.23 -1.41 4.42
CA ALA A 45 7.89 -2.07 5.54
C ALA A 45 8.75 -3.26 5.07
N ARG A 46 8.37 -3.88 3.94
CA ARG A 46 8.94 -5.13 3.44
C ARG A 46 8.86 -5.26 1.93
N VAL A 47 9.82 -6.00 1.38
CA VAL A 47 9.91 -6.36 -0.04
C VAL A 47 10.14 -7.87 -0.11
N PHE A 48 9.70 -8.52 -1.18
CA PHE A 48 9.85 -9.97 -1.34
C PHE A 48 10.78 -10.31 -2.51
N SER A 49 11.60 -11.33 -2.29
CA SER A 49 12.51 -11.88 -3.31
C SER A 49 11.82 -12.85 -4.28
N LYS A 50 10.64 -13.35 -3.90
CA LYS A 50 9.79 -14.26 -4.66
C LYS A 50 8.35 -13.74 -4.69
N PRO A 51 7.53 -14.15 -5.68
CA PRO A 51 6.12 -13.74 -5.74
C PRO A 51 5.28 -14.33 -4.61
N LYS A 52 5.72 -15.46 -4.05
CA LYS A 52 5.12 -16.03 -2.84
C LYS A 52 5.42 -15.06 -1.70
N LEU A 53 4.41 -14.33 -1.23
CA LEU A 53 4.48 -13.33 -0.15
C LEU A 53 4.65 -13.99 1.22
N ASP A 54 5.62 -14.89 1.31
CA ASP A 54 5.99 -15.66 2.48
C ASP A 54 7.05 -14.90 3.29
N LYS A 55 7.03 -15.05 4.61
CA LYS A 55 8.01 -14.39 5.50
C LYS A 55 9.44 -14.85 5.18
N ASP A 56 9.61 -16.08 4.75
CA ASP A 56 10.92 -16.63 4.37
C ASP A 56 11.54 -15.94 3.15
N PHE A 57 10.72 -15.24 2.35
CA PHE A 57 11.18 -14.49 1.17
C PHE A 57 11.19 -12.99 1.40
N GLU A 58 10.82 -12.54 2.60
CA GLU A 58 10.88 -11.15 3.03
C GLU A 58 12.35 -10.71 3.11
N ILE A 59 12.64 -9.56 2.51
CA ILE A 59 13.97 -8.98 2.49
C ILE A 59 13.90 -7.48 2.79
N ALA A 60 14.93 -6.99 3.47
CA ALA A 60 15.18 -5.56 3.58
C ALA A 60 15.88 -5.07 2.31
N ASP A 61 15.17 -4.30 1.49
CA ASP A 61 15.71 -3.73 0.25
C ASP A 61 15.32 -2.24 0.16
N GLY A 62 16.06 -1.42 0.90
CA GLY A 62 15.87 0.04 0.94
C GLY A 62 15.93 0.69 -0.45
N PRO A 63 16.90 0.34 -1.32
CA PRO A 63 16.93 0.82 -2.71
C PRO A 63 15.65 0.47 -3.49
N ALA A 64 15.11 -0.74 -3.36
CA ALA A 64 13.86 -1.11 -4.05
C ALA A 64 12.65 -0.30 -3.57
N ILE A 65 12.58 0.03 -2.28
CA ILE A 65 11.54 0.91 -1.72
C ILE A 65 11.71 2.35 -2.20
N LYS A 66 12.94 2.85 -2.26
CA LYS A 66 13.23 4.19 -2.78
C LYS A 66 12.79 4.33 -4.24
N LEU A 67 13.14 3.37 -5.08
CA LEU A 67 12.72 3.34 -6.50
C LEU A 67 11.19 3.27 -6.64
N LEU A 68 10.50 2.48 -5.80
CA LEU A 68 9.04 2.46 -5.77
C LEU A 68 8.47 3.83 -5.42
N SER A 69 9.02 4.50 -4.39
CA SER A 69 8.59 5.84 -3.98
C SER A 69 8.79 6.87 -5.08
N GLU A 70 9.89 6.79 -5.83
CA GLU A 70 10.18 7.68 -6.96
C GLU A 70 9.17 7.47 -8.09
N ALA A 71 8.91 6.22 -8.48
CA ALA A 71 7.93 5.89 -9.51
C ALA A 71 6.50 6.34 -9.15
N ILE A 72 6.08 6.14 -7.89
CA ILE A 72 4.78 6.67 -7.42
C ILE A 72 4.77 8.20 -7.47
N GLY A 73 5.88 8.85 -7.12
CA GLY A 73 6.04 10.29 -7.19
C GLY A 73 5.92 10.84 -8.61
N GLU A 74 6.43 10.14 -9.61
CA GLU A 74 6.28 10.47 -11.03
C GLU A 74 4.83 10.35 -11.47
N LEU A 75 4.16 9.22 -11.17
CA LEU A 75 2.73 9.03 -11.47
C LEU A 75 1.85 10.11 -10.84
N ARG A 76 2.20 10.56 -9.62
CA ARG A 76 1.52 11.67 -8.96
C ARG A 76 1.74 13.00 -9.70
N LYS A 77 2.97 13.30 -10.14
CA LYS A 77 3.29 14.51 -10.92
C LYS A 77 2.57 14.54 -12.25
N GLU A 78 2.40 13.38 -12.88
CA GLU A 78 1.60 13.20 -14.10
C GLU A 78 0.08 13.31 -13.87
N GLY A 79 -0.36 13.46 -12.61
CA GLY A 79 -1.77 13.58 -12.25
C GLY A 79 -2.53 12.24 -12.28
N ARG A 80 -1.84 11.11 -12.42
CA ARG A 80 -2.45 9.77 -12.52
C ARG A 80 -2.92 9.20 -11.19
N CYS A 81 -2.38 9.70 -10.09
CA CYS A 81 -2.81 9.30 -8.75
C CYS A 81 -2.58 10.40 -7.70
N LEU A 82 -3.25 10.23 -6.56
CA LEU A 82 -2.92 10.88 -5.30
C LEU A 82 -2.24 9.85 -4.40
N VAL A 83 -1.26 10.28 -3.61
CA VAL A 83 -0.57 9.41 -2.65
C VAL A 83 -0.42 10.11 -1.32
N VAL A 84 -0.69 9.36 -0.24
CA VAL A 84 -0.36 9.72 1.14
C VAL A 84 0.60 8.68 1.69
N THR A 85 1.73 9.11 2.25
CA THR A 85 2.69 8.20 2.89
C THR A 85 2.31 8.04 4.36
N GLU A 86 1.73 6.90 4.70
CA GLU A 86 1.30 6.60 6.06
C GLU A 86 2.46 6.01 6.87
N ARG A 87 2.99 6.79 7.82
CA ARG A 87 4.13 6.39 8.65
C ARG A 87 3.79 5.31 9.68
N ARG A 88 2.57 5.37 10.22
CA ARG A 88 2.11 4.43 11.26
C ARG A 88 1.89 3.03 10.72
N GLU A 89 1.16 2.91 9.60
CA GLU A 89 0.88 1.63 8.94
C GLU A 89 2.01 1.18 7.99
N ARG A 90 2.99 2.06 7.75
CA ARG A 90 4.14 1.83 6.87
C ARG A 90 3.76 1.46 5.43
N CYS A 91 2.82 2.22 4.84
CA CYS A 91 2.36 2.04 3.47
C CYS A 91 2.25 3.35 2.67
N PHE A 92 2.23 3.21 1.34
CA PHE A 92 1.77 4.24 0.42
C PHE A 92 0.28 4.01 0.18
N HIS A 93 -0.54 4.95 0.66
CA HIS A 93 -1.99 4.98 0.44
C HIS A 93 -2.25 5.71 -0.89
N ILE A 94 -2.58 4.94 -1.94
CA ILE A 94 -2.63 5.44 -3.31
C ILE A 94 -4.08 5.45 -3.79
N THR A 95 -4.57 6.59 -4.27
CA THR A 95 -5.88 6.75 -4.89
C THR A 95 -5.71 7.11 -6.37
N VAL A 96 -6.29 6.31 -7.25
CA VAL A 96 -6.23 6.51 -8.71
C VAL A 96 -7.29 7.53 -9.15
N LYS A 97 -6.98 8.30 -10.19
CA LYS A 97 -7.88 9.26 -10.85
C LYS A 97 -8.26 8.80 -12.24
#